data_AF-A0A6M3L1R7-F1
#
_entry.id   AF-A0A6M3L1R7-F1
#
_cell.length_a   1.000
_cell.length_b   1.000
_cell.length_c   1.000
_cell.angle_alpha   90.00
_cell.angle_beta   90.00
_cell.angle_gamma   90.00
#
_symmetry.space_group_name_H-M   'P 1'
#
loop_
_entity.id
_entity.type
_entity.pdbx_description
1 polymer ?
#
loop_
_entity_poly.entity_id
_entity_poly.type
_entity_poly.pdbx_seq_one_letter_code
_entity_poly.pdbx_strand_id
1 'polypeptide(L)'
;MLKQAKYTYYNNCVNWPRRDVENLSDMIDNAIDISRRTFLKHIDRGDLTVFESTLCYAGHPKQGLTMAGDYHVSYHRSKLHGKRVYYFRHSAIEYVFKQYQAD
;
A
#
# COMPACT_ATOMS: atom_id res chain seq x y z
N MET A 1 -23.46 1.86 -19.36
CA MET A 1 -22.48 2.38 -18.37
C MET A 1 -21.19 1.59 -18.52
N LEU A 2 -20.13 2.22 -19.04
CA LEU A 2 -18.80 1.61 -19.05
C LEU A 2 -18.34 1.48 -17.59
N LYS A 3 -18.09 0.25 -17.12
CA LYS A 3 -17.43 0.02 -15.82
C LYS A 3 -16.15 0.85 -15.83
N GLN A 4 -16.03 1.81 -14.92
CA GLN A 4 -14.81 2.59 -14.76
C GLN A 4 -13.65 1.59 -14.57
N ALA A 5 -12.61 1.70 -15.41
CA ALA A 5 -11.48 0.80 -15.34
C ALA A 5 -10.89 0.84 -13.93
N LYS A 6 -10.78 -0.34 -13.31
CA LYS A 6 -10.23 -0.47 -11.97
C LYS A 6 -8.72 -0.33 -12.03
N TYR A 7 -8.12 0.35 -11.05
CA TYR A 7 -6.68 0.52 -10.94
C TYR A 7 -6.03 -0.83 -10.60
N THR A 8 -5.05 -1.25 -11.40
CA THR A 8 -4.28 -2.49 -11.20
C THR A 8 -2.97 -2.22 -10.46
N TYR A 9 -2.37 -3.25 -9.89
CA TYR A 9 -1.06 -3.18 -9.25
C TYR A 9 0.01 -2.68 -10.24
N TYR A 10 0.94 -1.88 -9.72
CA TYR A 10 2.05 -1.31 -10.49
C TYR A 10 3.40 -1.74 -9.92
N ASN A 11 3.72 -1.35 -8.68
CA ASN A 11 5.01 -1.63 -8.04
C ASN A 11 4.93 -1.44 -6.50
N ASN A 12 6.00 -1.75 -5.77
CA ASN A 12 6.12 -1.56 -4.31
C ASN A 12 7.45 -0.87 -3.94
N CYS A 13 7.57 -0.43 -2.69
CA CYS A 13 8.71 0.37 -2.21
C CYS A 13 10.07 -0.32 -2.31
N VAL A 14 10.13 -1.66 -2.20
CA VAL A 14 11.42 -2.40 -2.26
C VAL A 14 11.88 -2.68 -3.68
N ASN A 15 10.96 -2.68 -4.65
CA ASN A 15 11.25 -2.89 -6.07
C ASN A 15 11.20 -1.57 -6.88
N TRP A 16 11.20 -0.41 -6.21
CA TRP A 16 11.08 0.87 -6.90
C TRP A 16 12.37 1.24 -7.64
N PRO A 17 12.30 1.75 -8.89
CA PRO A 17 13.50 2.15 -9.60
C PRO A 17 14.24 3.27 -8.87
N ARG A 18 15.55 3.10 -8.63
CA ARG A 18 16.38 4.08 -7.89
C ARG A 18 16.26 5.51 -8.44
N ARG A 19 16.20 5.67 -9.76
CA ARG A 19 16.06 6.98 -10.42
C ARG A 19 14.70 7.67 -10.22
N ASP A 20 13.72 6.96 -9.68
CA ASP A 20 12.34 7.41 -9.53
C ASP A 20 11.89 7.47 -8.06
N VAL A 21 12.84 7.36 -7.12
CA VAL A 21 12.57 7.36 -5.67
C VAL A 21 12.04 8.70 -5.18
N GLU A 22 12.48 9.82 -5.77
CA GLU A 22 11.96 11.15 -5.42
C GLU A 22 10.45 11.24 -5.72
N ASN A 23 10.01 10.77 -6.89
CA ASN A 23 8.57 10.75 -7.22
C ASN A 23 7.76 9.80 -6.31
N LEU A 24 8.37 8.71 -5.82
CA LEU A 24 7.74 7.85 -4.82
C LEU A 24 7.61 8.58 -3.48
N SER A 25 8.65 9.29 -3.05
CA SER A 25 8.68 10.04 -1.80
C SER A 25 7.65 11.17 -1.84
N ASP A 26 7.63 11.96 -2.92
CA ASP A 26 6.62 12.99 -3.16
C ASP A 26 5.19 12.42 -3.13
N MET A 27 4.98 11.26 -3.75
CA MET A 27 3.68 10.58 -3.73
C MET A 27 3.27 10.20 -2.30
N ILE A 28 4.22 9.71 -1.48
CA ILE A 28 3.97 9.30 -0.10
C ILE A 28 3.71 10.52 0.81
N ASP A 29 4.50 11.58 0.67
CA ASP A 29 4.41 12.78 1.51
C ASP A 29 3.12 13.56 1.26
N ASN A 30 2.60 13.50 0.02
CA ASN A 30 1.35 14.14 -0.38
C ASN A 30 0.13 13.21 -0.29
N ALA A 31 0.26 12.06 0.37
CA ALA A 31 -0.81 11.08 0.44
C ALA A 31 -2.00 11.55 1.29
N ILE A 32 -3.19 11.18 0.86
CA ILE A 32 -4.43 11.39 1.60
C ILE A 32 -4.95 10.03 2.06
N ASP A 33 -5.12 9.89 3.38
CA ASP A 33 -5.75 8.72 4.00
C ASP A 33 -7.16 8.52 3.46
N ILE A 34 -7.49 7.26 3.13
CA ILE A 34 -8.82 6.85 2.72
C ILE A 34 -9.25 5.59 3.44
N SER A 35 -10.56 5.37 3.55
CA SER A 35 -11.06 4.09 4.09
C SER A 35 -10.76 2.92 3.14
N ARG A 36 -10.64 1.70 3.69
CA ARG A 36 -10.64 0.45 2.89
C ARG A 36 -11.81 0.38 1.94
N ARG A 37 -13.01 0.80 2.39
CA ARG A 37 -14.22 0.85 1.56
C ARG A 37 -14.02 1.73 0.33
N THR A 38 -13.37 2.88 0.48
CA THR A 38 -13.04 3.78 -0.63
C THR A 38 -11.98 3.15 -1.54
N PHE A 39 -10.95 2.52 -0.98
CA PHE A 39 -9.91 1.84 -1.75
C PHE A 39 -10.49 0.75 -2.67
N LEU A 40 -11.33 -0.14 -2.11
CA LEU A 40 -11.96 -1.25 -2.85
C LEU A 40 -12.91 -0.83 -3.98
N LYS A 41 -13.40 0.41 -3.96
CA LYS A 41 -14.21 0.95 -5.06
C LYS A 41 -13.38 1.22 -6.31
N HIS A 42 -12.08 1.49 -6.15
CA HIS A 42 -11.22 1.98 -7.23
C HIS A 42 -10.30 0.89 -7.78
N ILE A 43 -9.78 0.00 -6.93
CA ILE A 43 -8.79 -0.99 -7.34
C ILE A 43 -9.40 -2.30 -7.90
N ASP A 44 -8.57 -3.04 -8.64
CA ASP A 44 -8.89 -4.39 -9.07
C ASP A 44 -8.85 -5.37 -7.89
N ARG A 45 -9.93 -6.11 -7.69
CA ARG A 45 -10.07 -7.02 -6.53
C ARG A 45 -9.31 -8.33 -6.73
N GLY A 46 -9.03 -8.73 -7.96
CA GLY A 46 -8.19 -9.87 -8.27
C GLY A 46 -6.77 -9.63 -7.77
N ASP A 47 -6.20 -8.47 -8.12
CA ASP A 47 -4.87 -8.07 -7.66
C ASP A 47 -4.78 -8.06 -6.13
N LEU A 48 -5.76 -7.45 -5.44
CA LEU A 48 -5.75 -7.43 -3.97
C LEU A 48 -5.83 -8.84 -3.36
N THR A 49 -6.64 -9.74 -3.93
CA THR A 49 -6.75 -11.13 -3.45
C THR A 49 -5.41 -11.85 -3.51
N VAL A 50 -4.61 -11.61 -4.57
CA VAL A 50 -3.26 -12.16 -4.69
C VAL A 50 -2.39 -11.69 -3.52
N PHE A 51 -2.38 -10.39 -3.21
CA PHE A 51 -1.61 -9.85 -2.08
C PHE A 51 -2.11 -10.35 -0.72
N GLU A 52 -3.43 -10.43 -0.51
CA GLU A 52 -4.00 -10.98 0.72
C GLU A 52 -3.48 -12.42 0.94
N SER A 53 -3.40 -13.23 -0.12
CA SER A 53 -2.83 -14.58 -0.05
C SER A 53 -1.30 -14.59 0.13
N THR A 54 -0.56 -13.77 -0.62
CA THR A 54 0.92 -13.74 -0.56
C THR A 54 1.44 -13.24 0.78
N LEU A 55 0.69 -12.34 1.43
CA LEU A 55 1.00 -11.83 2.77
C LEU A 55 0.39 -12.71 3.87
N CYS A 56 -0.16 -13.88 3.52
CA CYS A 56 -0.73 -14.85 4.45
C CYS A 56 -1.89 -14.32 5.31
N TYR A 57 -2.64 -13.34 4.81
CA TYR A 57 -3.86 -12.90 5.49
C TYR A 57 -4.98 -13.93 5.34
N ALA A 58 -5.74 -14.12 6.42
CA ALA A 58 -6.93 -14.94 6.41
C ALA A 58 -8.05 -14.28 5.59
N GLY A 59 -8.87 -15.10 4.92
CA GLY A 59 -10.07 -14.64 4.23
C GLY A 59 -11.24 -14.29 5.17
N HIS A 60 -11.17 -14.76 6.44
CA HIS A 60 -12.21 -14.52 7.43
C HIS A 60 -11.61 -14.31 8.84
N PRO A 61 -12.14 -13.38 9.66
CA PRO A 61 -11.59 -13.11 11.00
C PRO A 61 -11.56 -14.30 11.96
N LYS A 62 -12.47 -15.27 11.79
CA LYS A 62 -12.47 -16.53 12.57
C LYS A 62 -11.32 -17.48 12.21
N GLN A 63 -10.65 -17.26 11.08
CA GLN A 63 -9.56 -18.11 10.59
C GLN A 63 -8.19 -17.48 10.85
N GLY A 64 -8.13 -16.22 11.28
CA GLY A 64 -6.89 -15.51 11.56
C GLY A 64 -6.99 -14.01 11.28
N LEU A 65 -5.82 -13.35 11.26
CA LEU A 65 -5.70 -11.94 10.94
C LEU A 65 -6.09 -11.71 9.48
N THR A 66 -7.05 -10.83 9.24
CA THR A 66 -7.41 -10.39 7.88
C THR A 66 -6.74 -9.06 7.58
N MET A 67 -6.43 -8.77 6.31
CA MET A 67 -5.87 -7.46 5.93
C MET A 67 -6.78 -6.30 6.34
N ALA A 68 -8.11 -6.53 6.38
CA ALA A 68 -9.08 -5.54 6.82
C ALA A 68 -9.04 -5.26 8.33
N GLY A 69 -8.54 -6.21 9.12
CA GLY A 69 -8.41 -6.12 10.57
C GLY A 69 -6.98 -5.88 11.05
N ASP A 70 -6.03 -5.70 10.14
CA ASP A 70 -4.65 -5.42 10.47
C ASP A 70 -4.44 -3.90 10.67
N TYR A 71 -4.04 -3.52 11.88
CA TYR A 71 -3.80 -2.13 12.24
C TYR A 71 -2.54 -1.55 11.57
N HIS A 72 -1.64 -2.39 11.07
CA HIS A 72 -0.46 -1.98 10.31
C HIS A 72 -0.75 -1.76 8.82
N VAL A 73 -1.99 -1.98 8.38
CA VAL A 73 -2.43 -1.70 7.01
C VAL A 73 -3.21 -0.39 6.97
N SER A 74 -2.76 0.54 6.13
CA SER A 74 -3.47 1.79 5.85
C SER A 74 -3.64 1.99 4.35
N TYR A 75 -4.69 2.72 3.95
CA TYR A 75 -5.06 2.90 2.55
C TYR A 75 -5.00 4.38 2.17
N HIS A 76 -4.50 4.63 0.97
CA HIS A 76 -4.09 5.97 0.55
C HIS A 76 -4.51 6.27 -0.87
N ARG A 77 -4.72 7.55 -1.16
CA ARG A 77 -4.77 8.09 -2.52
C ARG A 77 -3.76 9.22 -2.65
N SER A 78 -3.04 9.26 -3.76
CA SER A 78 -2.08 10.33 -4.05
C SER A 78 -1.98 10.59 -5.56
N LYS A 79 -0.93 11.30 -5.98
CA LYS A 79 -0.50 11.46 -7.37
C LYS A 79 0.92 10.92 -7.54
N LEU A 80 1.12 10.13 -8.59
CA LEU A 80 2.43 9.68 -9.06
C LEU A 80 2.56 10.13 -10.50
N HIS A 81 3.62 10.87 -10.84
CA HIS A 81 3.81 11.45 -12.19
C HIS A 81 2.59 12.27 -12.66
N GLY A 82 2.00 13.05 -11.73
CA GLY A 82 0.79 13.83 -11.96
C GLY A 82 -0.51 13.03 -12.08
N LYS A 83 -0.47 11.69 -12.09
CA LYS A 83 -1.62 10.80 -12.25
C LYS A 83 -2.11 10.30 -10.90
N ARG A 84 -3.44 10.27 -10.72
CA ARG A 84 -4.06 9.73 -9.51
C ARG A 84 -3.72 8.25 -9.34
N VAL A 85 -3.31 7.88 -8.14
CA VAL A 85 -3.03 6.49 -7.74
C VAL A 85 -3.69 6.15 -6.41
N TYR A 86 -3.92 4.87 -6.19
CA TYR A 86 -4.43 4.29 -4.96
C TYR A 86 -3.45 3.21 -4.51
N TYR A 87 -3.07 3.20 -3.24
CA TYR A 87 -2.17 2.19 -2.71
C TYR A 87 -2.51 1.86 -1.25
N PHE A 88 -2.01 0.73 -0.77
CA PHE A 88 -1.99 0.41 0.65
C PHE A 88 -0.55 0.45 1.14
N ARG A 89 -0.36 0.89 2.38
CA ARG A 89 0.90 0.73 3.11
C ARG A 89 0.75 -0.49 4.00
N HIS A 90 1.70 -1.41 3.93
CA HIS A 90 1.75 -2.63 4.73
C HIS A 90 3.04 -2.64 5.54
N SER A 91 2.90 -2.68 6.85
CA SER A 91 3.97 -2.85 7.85
C SER A 91 5.07 -1.79 7.93
N ALA A 92 5.15 -0.83 6.99
CA ALA A 92 5.98 0.39 7.08
C ALA A 92 7.33 0.16 7.78
N ILE A 93 8.11 -0.82 7.32
CA ILE A 93 9.16 -1.38 8.18
C ILE A 93 10.45 -0.58 8.07
N GLU A 94 10.92 -0.02 9.18
CA GLU A 94 12.26 0.54 9.33
C GLU A 94 13.16 -0.34 10.21
N TYR A 95 14.35 -0.66 9.71
CA TYR A 95 15.43 -1.29 10.49
C TYR A 95 16.59 -0.31 10.63
N VAL A 96 16.77 0.23 11.84
CA VAL A 96 17.69 1.34 12.14
C VAL A 96 18.76 0.92 13.15
N PHE A 97 20.03 1.18 12.85
CA PHE A 97 21.17 0.91 13.74
C PHE A 97 22.02 2.18 13.90
N LYS A 98 22.46 2.51 15.14
CA LYS A 98 23.23 3.72 15.48
C LYS A 98 24.60 3.38 16.08
N GLN A 99 25.53 4.34 16.08
CA GLN A 99 26.87 4.19 16.68
C GLN A 99 26.79 4.12 18.22
N TYR A 100 27.63 3.27 18.85
CA TYR A 100 27.81 3.32 20.30
C TYR A 100 28.63 4.55 20.65
N GLN A 101 28.07 5.43 21.49
CA GLN A 101 28.80 6.51 22.13
C GLN A 101 28.89 6.15 23.62
N ALA A 102 30.10 5.97 24.15
CA ALA A 102 30.35 6.05 25.59
C ALA A 102 30.48 7.54 25.94
N ASP A 103 29.88 7.95 27.05
CA ASP A 103 29.95 9.32 27.57
C ASP A 103 31.39 9.83 27.75
#